data_AF-A0A368GJR7-F1
#
_entry.id   AF-A0A368GJR7-F1
#
_cell.length_a   1.000
_cell.length_b   1.000
_cell.length_c   1.000
_cell.angle_alpha   90.00
_cell.angle_beta   90.00
_cell.angle_gamma   90.00
#
_symmetry.space_group_name_H-M   'P 1'
#
loop_
_entity.id
_entity.type
_entity.pdbx_description
1 polymer ?
#
loop_
_entity_poly.entity_id
_entity_poly.type
_entity_poly.pdbx_seq_one_letter_code
_entity_poly.pdbx_strand_id
1 'polypeptide(L)'
;MAAPDSCCTGVLSHPTGSDLDEIRELRSSQLDGKDLPQELYIYKRPLHPSEICGCVIMDTCAVVTDPTLIELSVKSQILVMIPFPVLKELDKLHKNSRSTTLKKSAQVAMQCLRKWVSNRYVFMETSSESQDKVRGFVAAPNDNDDLILKCAYRIQAGLPDDCALVNRIFFVTNDYNLSLKATAHGVTNFTTQVYLGLLQNSGHLCTVEEEEPMEVDPTPEVMQAKHSR
;
A
#
# COMPACT_ATOMS: atom_id res chain seq x y z
N MET A 1 -10.31 57.69 -22.08
CA MET A 1 -8.92 57.23 -21.90
C MET A 1 -8.74 56.84 -20.43
N ALA A 2 -8.29 55.60 -20.22
CA ALA A 2 -7.52 55.06 -19.09
C ALA A 2 -8.03 55.21 -17.64
N ALA A 3 -8.22 54.04 -16.99
CA ALA A 3 -7.95 53.80 -15.57
C ALA A 3 -6.41 53.87 -15.30
N PRO A 4 -5.94 53.88 -14.04
CA PRO A 4 -5.65 52.62 -13.30
C PRO A 4 -6.08 52.68 -11.82
N ASP A 5 -6.63 51.64 -11.18
CA ASP A 5 -6.10 50.34 -10.69
C ASP A 5 -5.55 50.37 -9.24
N SER A 6 -5.76 49.23 -8.57
CA SER A 6 -5.14 48.70 -7.33
C SER A 6 -6.08 48.69 -6.12
N CYS A 7 -6.32 47.59 -5.39
CA CYS A 7 -5.94 46.18 -5.48
C CYS A 7 -6.85 45.43 -4.49
N CYS A 8 -7.64 44.44 -4.91
CA CYS A 8 -8.37 43.58 -3.98
C CYS A 8 -7.64 42.24 -3.83
N THR A 9 -7.06 42.06 -2.65
CA THR A 9 -6.60 40.79 -2.08
C THR A 9 -7.68 39.72 -2.17
N GLY A 10 -7.43 38.67 -2.96
CA GLY A 10 -8.24 37.45 -2.97
C GLY A 10 -7.98 36.62 -1.73
N VAL A 11 -8.96 36.58 -0.83
CA VAL A 11 -9.01 35.70 0.34
C VAL A 11 -9.30 34.28 -0.15
N LEU A 12 -8.39 33.34 0.10
CA LEU A 12 -8.65 31.91 -0.05
C LEU A 12 -9.65 31.47 1.04
N SER A 13 -10.93 31.46 0.70
CA SER A 13 -11.97 30.85 1.53
C SER A 13 -11.89 29.32 1.41
N HIS A 14 -11.79 28.63 2.55
CA HIS A 14 -11.95 27.19 2.62
C HIS A 14 -13.35 26.79 2.13
N PRO A 15 -13.48 25.76 1.27
CA PRO A 15 -14.79 25.35 0.76
C PRO A 15 -15.67 24.86 1.90
N THR A 16 -16.90 25.35 1.92
CA THR A 16 -17.93 24.97 2.88
C THR A 16 -18.53 23.61 2.50
N GLY A 17 -19.24 22.96 3.43
CA GLY A 17 -19.88 21.66 3.17
C GLY A 17 -20.84 21.66 1.97
N SER A 18 -21.47 22.81 1.70
CA SER A 18 -22.34 23.05 0.54
C SER A 18 -21.59 22.91 -0.79
N ASP A 19 -20.38 23.46 -0.86
CA ASP A 19 -19.58 23.48 -2.09
C ASP A 19 -19.12 22.07 -2.49
N LEU A 20 -18.91 21.19 -1.51
CA LEU A 20 -18.52 19.80 -1.76
C LEU A 20 -19.69 18.93 -2.23
N ASP A 21 -20.91 19.23 -1.78
CA ASP A 21 -22.12 18.53 -2.22
C ASP A 21 -22.51 18.95 -3.65
N GLU A 22 -22.37 20.24 -4.00
CA GLU A 22 -22.52 20.70 -5.39
C GLU A 22 -21.52 20.05 -6.35
N ILE A 23 -20.23 19.96 -5.96
CA ILE A 23 -19.21 19.25 -6.76
C ILE A 23 -19.57 17.77 -6.93
N ARG A 24 -20.25 17.17 -5.96
CA ARG A 24 -20.65 15.76 -6.00
C ARG A 24 -21.87 15.52 -6.89
N GLU A 25 -22.80 16.45 -6.92
CA GLU A 25 -23.91 16.45 -7.88
C GLU A 25 -23.43 16.67 -9.31
N LEU A 26 -22.46 17.57 -9.52
CA LEU A 26 -21.82 17.82 -10.83
C LEU A 26 -21.09 16.59 -11.41
N ARG A 27 -20.65 15.66 -10.57
CA ARG A 27 -20.06 14.37 -11.00
C ARG A 27 -21.09 13.29 -11.29
N SER A 28 -22.34 13.51 -10.90
CA SER A 28 -23.45 12.56 -11.03
C SER A 28 -24.34 12.86 -12.25
N SER A 29 -24.28 14.08 -12.79
CA SER A 29 -24.87 14.43 -14.08
C SER A 29 -24.00 13.90 -15.24
N GLN A 30 -24.64 13.38 -16.29
CA GLN A 30 -23.93 12.92 -17.49
C GLN A 30 -23.16 14.10 -18.10
N LEU A 31 -21.83 14.05 -18.02
CA LEU A 31 -20.94 15.05 -18.57
C LEU A 31 -20.87 14.88 -20.09
N ASP A 32 -21.43 15.85 -20.80
CA ASP A 32 -21.22 16.03 -22.23
C ASP A 32 -19.76 16.45 -22.46
N GLY A 33 -19.07 15.69 -23.31
CA GLY A 33 -17.61 15.69 -23.43
C GLY A 33 -17.05 17.01 -23.93
N LYS A 34 -16.43 17.78 -23.03
CA LYS A 34 -15.41 18.78 -23.38
C LYS A 34 -14.22 18.59 -22.45
N ASP A 35 -13.18 18.00 -23.00
CA ASP A 35 -11.91 17.75 -22.34
C ASP A 35 -11.30 19.07 -21.84
N LEU A 36 -11.28 19.23 -20.51
CA LEU A 36 -10.33 20.14 -19.86
C LEU A 36 -8.96 19.46 -19.77
N PRO A 37 -7.86 20.20 -19.93
CA PRO A 37 -6.51 19.64 -19.85
C PRO A 37 -6.26 19.08 -18.44
N GLN A 38 -6.12 17.76 -18.35
CA GLN A 38 -5.62 17.07 -17.16
C GLN A 38 -4.17 17.48 -16.91
N GLU A 39 -3.95 18.46 -16.03
CA GLU A 39 -2.62 18.79 -15.57
C GLU A 39 -2.03 17.65 -14.72
N LEU A 40 -0.91 17.14 -15.24
CA LEU A 40 0.21 16.48 -14.56
C LEU A 40 -0.08 15.13 -13.89
N TYR A 41 0.11 14.08 -14.69
CA TYR A 41 0.49 12.74 -14.28
C TYR A 41 1.39 12.76 -13.03
N ILE A 42 0.91 12.18 -11.93
CA ILE A 42 1.76 11.76 -10.81
C ILE A 42 2.58 10.58 -11.32
N TYR A 43 3.64 10.85 -12.08
CA TYR A 43 4.58 9.81 -12.49
C TYR A 43 5.31 9.32 -11.25
N LYS A 44 4.93 8.14 -10.75
CA LYS A 44 5.71 7.43 -9.74
C LYS A 44 6.87 6.77 -10.45
N ARG A 45 8.10 7.18 -10.14
CA ARG A 45 9.30 6.47 -10.60
C ARG A 45 9.19 4.99 -10.21
N PRO A 46 9.31 4.04 -11.14
CA PRO A 46 9.29 2.62 -10.82
C PRO A 46 10.31 2.28 -9.72
N LEU A 47 9.93 1.40 -8.81
CA LEU A 47 10.85 0.84 -7.81
C LEU A 47 11.67 -0.27 -8.47
N HIS A 48 12.97 -0.30 -8.19
CA HIS A 48 13.80 -1.45 -8.53
C HIS A 48 13.44 -2.63 -7.59
N PRO A 49 13.46 -3.90 -8.05
CA PRO A 49 13.15 -5.05 -7.21
C PRO A 49 13.98 -5.12 -5.91
N SER A 50 15.25 -4.67 -5.94
CA SER A 50 16.11 -4.62 -4.75
C SER A 50 15.71 -3.55 -3.72
N GLU A 51 14.86 -2.58 -4.10
CA GLU A 51 14.31 -1.56 -3.20
C GLU A 51 13.05 -2.06 -2.46
N ILE A 52 12.59 -3.29 -2.74
CA ILE A 52 11.33 -3.84 -2.23
C ILE A 52 11.62 -4.97 -1.26
N CYS A 53 11.21 -4.79 0.00
CA CYS A 53 11.40 -5.80 1.04
C CYS A 53 10.23 -6.79 1.15
N GLY A 54 9.08 -6.47 0.55
CA GLY A 54 7.89 -7.33 0.51
C GLY A 54 6.69 -6.60 -0.10
N CYS A 55 5.54 -7.27 -0.11
CA CYS A 55 4.26 -6.69 -0.50
C CYS A 55 3.17 -7.08 0.51
N VAL A 56 2.36 -6.10 0.91
CA VAL A 56 1.21 -6.29 1.78
C VAL A 56 -0.06 -5.85 1.06
N ILE A 57 -1.06 -6.72 1.07
CA ILE A 57 -2.42 -6.45 0.59
C ILE A 57 -3.31 -6.30 1.81
N MET A 58 -4.00 -5.16 1.95
CA MET A 58 -4.83 -4.87 3.12
C MET A 58 -6.31 -4.81 2.74
N ASP A 59 -7.15 -5.56 3.43
CA ASP A 59 -8.60 -5.45 3.29
C ASP A 59 -9.17 -4.23 4.06
N THR A 60 -10.48 -4.01 3.98
CA THR A 60 -11.13 -2.89 4.67
C THR A 60 -11.01 -2.99 6.18
N CYS A 61 -11.14 -4.20 6.75
CA CYS A 61 -11.10 -4.35 8.19
C CYS A 61 -9.70 -4.04 8.74
N ALA A 62 -8.64 -4.41 8.03
CA ALA A 62 -7.26 -4.10 8.40
C ALA A 62 -7.01 -2.59 8.38
N VAL A 63 -7.37 -1.92 7.28
CA VAL A 63 -7.15 -0.47 7.12
C VAL A 63 -7.98 0.34 8.12
N VAL A 64 -9.21 -0.08 8.44
CA VAL A 64 -10.06 0.59 9.44
C VAL A 64 -9.56 0.34 10.86
N THR A 65 -9.07 -0.87 11.16
CA THR A 65 -8.60 -1.25 12.50
C THR A 65 -7.31 -0.54 12.87
N ASP A 66 -6.33 -0.54 11.96
CA ASP A 66 -5.05 0.13 12.19
C ASP A 66 -4.49 0.75 10.88
N PRO A 67 -4.89 2.00 10.57
CA PRO A 67 -4.37 2.73 9.42
C PRO A 67 -2.85 2.98 9.47
N THR A 68 -2.22 2.87 10.64
CA THR A 68 -0.78 3.15 10.80
C THR A 68 0.09 2.08 10.14
N LEU A 69 -0.46 0.89 9.89
CA LEU A 69 0.19 -0.19 9.15
C LEU A 69 0.65 0.24 7.76
N ILE A 70 -0.07 1.16 7.11
CA ILE A 70 0.33 1.73 5.81
C ILE A 70 1.66 2.48 5.96
N GLU A 71 1.74 3.38 6.94
CA GLU A 71 2.94 4.18 7.20
C GLU A 71 4.13 3.30 7.60
N LEU A 72 3.91 2.32 8.47
CA LEU A 72 4.95 1.40 8.93
C LEU A 72 5.47 0.52 7.79
N SER A 73 4.57 0.02 6.92
CA SER A 73 4.95 -0.77 5.75
C SER A 73 5.80 0.05 4.77
N VAL A 74 5.39 1.29 4.48
CA VAL A 74 6.15 2.20 3.62
C VAL A 74 7.54 2.49 4.19
N LYS A 75 7.65 2.77 5.49
CA LYS A 75 8.94 2.99 6.17
C LYS A 75 9.85 1.75 6.13
N SER A 76 9.26 0.57 6.04
CA SER A 76 9.97 -0.71 5.95
C SER A 76 10.20 -1.16 4.50
N GLN A 77 10.00 -0.27 3.51
CA GLN A 77 10.15 -0.55 2.08
C GLN A 77 9.28 -1.72 1.58
N ILE A 78 8.12 -1.94 2.22
CA ILE A 78 7.11 -2.92 1.82
C ILE A 78 6.09 -2.20 0.93
N LEU A 79 5.81 -2.79 -0.23
CA LEU A 79 4.74 -2.34 -1.13
C LEU A 79 3.39 -2.52 -0.44
N VAL A 80 2.58 -1.48 -0.37
CA VAL A 80 1.20 -1.54 0.12
C VAL A 80 0.27 -1.55 -1.08
N MET A 81 -0.53 -2.60 -1.23
CA MET A 81 -1.62 -2.69 -2.19
C MET A 81 -2.96 -2.53 -1.47
N ILE A 82 -3.78 -1.61 -1.95
CA ILE A 82 -5.17 -1.42 -1.52
C ILE A 82 -6.10 -1.87 -2.64
N PRO A 83 -6.82 -2.99 -2.48
CA PRO A 83 -7.79 -3.47 -3.47
C PRO A 83 -8.91 -2.45 -3.72
N PHE A 84 -9.44 -2.41 -4.94
CA PHE A 84 -10.47 -1.44 -5.30
C PHE A 84 -11.77 -1.58 -4.46
N PRO A 85 -12.25 -2.79 -4.11
CA PRO A 85 -13.42 -2.93 -3.25
C PRO A 85 -13.23 -2.25 -1.89
N VAL A 86 -12.02 -2.22 -1.35
CA VAL A 86 -11.70 -1.56 -0.08
C VAL A 86 -11.95 -0.06 -0.16
N LEU A 87 -11.57 0.59 -1.27
CA LEU A 87 -11.85 2.00 -1.50
C LEU A 87 -13.35 2.30 -1.53
N LYS A 88 -14.15 1.41 -2.17
CA LYS A 88 -15.62 1.53 -2.21
C LYS A 88 -16.24 1.35 -0.84
N GLU A 89 -15.74 0.42 -0.05
CA GLU A 89 -16.24 0.15 1.30
C GLU A 89 -15.91 1.28 2.26
N LEU A 90 -14.69 1.82 2.23
CA LEU A 90 -14.31 2.98 3.01
C LEU A 90 -15.20 4.19 2.69
N ASP A 91 -15.47 4.45 1.41
CA ASP A 91 -16.37 5.53 1.00
C ASP A 91 -17.80 5.32 1.54
N LYS A 92 -18.33 4.11 1.42
CA LYS A 92 -19.65 3.75 1.97
C LYS A 92 -19.69 3.87 3.50
N LEU A 93 -18.66 3.40 4.21
CA LEU A 93 -18.57 3.49 5.67
C LEU A 93 -18.50 4.94 6.13
N HIS A 94 -17.70 5.78 5.45
CA HIS A 94 -17.58 7.19 5.77
C HIS A 94 -18.88 7.97 5.53
N LYS A 95 -19.67 7.61 4.51
CA LYS A 95 -20.90 8.34 4.16
C LYS A 95 -22.14 7.83 4.87
N ASN A 96 -22.30 6.50 4.94
CA ASN A 96 -23.58 5.86 5.24
C ASN A 96 -23.56 5.00 6.52
N SER A 97 -22.43 4.89 7.22
CA SER A 97 -22.40 4.10 8.46
C SER A 97 -23.26 4.75 9.55
N ARG A 98 -24.10 3.93 10.19
CA ARG A 98 -24.88 4.31 11.39
C ARG A 98 -24.00 4.41 12.64
N SER A 99 -22.86 3.73 12.64
CA SER A 99 -21.89 3.78 13.74
C SER A 99 -20.97 4.98 13.58
N THR A 100 -21.06 5.93 14.52
CA THR A 100 -20.19 7.11 14.57
C THR A 100 -18.72 6.72 14.71
N THR A 101 -18.42 5.66 15.46
CA THR A 101 -17.07 5.11 15.62
C THR A 101 -16.54 4.56 14.30
N LEU A 102 -17.31 3.76 13.58
CA LEU A 102 -16.88 3.22 12.28
C LEU A 102 -16.75 4.34 11.24
N LYS A 103 -17.64 5.33 11.24
CA LYS A 103 -17.57 6.51 10.37
C LYS A 103 -16.27 7.28 10.57
N LYS A 104 -15.89 7.53 11.84
CA LYS A 104 -14.62 8.18 12.21
C LYS A 104 -13.43 7.32 11.82
N SER A 105 -13.47 6.01 12.06
CA SER A 105 -12.37 5.10 11.73
C SER A 105 -12.14 5.03 10.22
N ALA A 106 -13.20 4.93 9.42
CA ALA A 106 -13.13 5.02 7.97
C ALA A 106 -12.59 6.38 7.49
N GLN A 107 -12.98 7.48 8.13
CA GLN A 107 -12.45 8.81 7.82
C GLN A 107 -10.93 8.88 8.09
N VAL A 108 -10.46 8.36 9.22
CA VAL A 108 -9.03 8.32 9.56
C VAL A 108 -8.27 7.45 8.55
N ALA A 109 -8.81 6.28 8.20
CA ALA A 109 -8.28 5.41 7.15
C ALA A 109 -8.13 6.15 5.80
N MET A 110 -9.18 6.84 5.34
CA MET A 110 -9.16 7.61 4.10
C MET A 110 -8.16 8.76 4.15
N GLN A 111 -8.03 9.44 5.30
CA GLN A 111 -7.02 10.50 5.49
C GLN A 111 -5.59 9.92 5.43
N CYS A 112 -5.36 8.76 6.04
CA CYS A 112 -4.08 8.05 5.96
C CYS A 112 -3.75 7.67 4.51
N LEU A 113 -4.69 7.08 3.78
CA LEU A 113 -4.52 6.75 2.36
C LEU A 113 -4.21 8.00 1.52
N ARG A 114 -4.93 9.11 1.74
CA ARG A 114 -4.68 10.37 1.05
C ARG A 114 -3.30 10.96 1.35
N LYS A 115 -2.79 10.81 2.58
CA LYS A 115 -1.43 11.23 2.96
C LYS A 115 -0.37 10.45 2.18
N TRP A 116 -0.58 9.15 1.96
CA TRP A 116 0.43 8.25 1.40
C TRP A 116 0.25 7.91 -0.09
N VAL A 117 -0.85 8.31 -0.74
CA VAL A 117 -1.16 7.93 -2.13
C VAL A 117 -0.08 8.35 -3.14
N SER A 118 0.65 9.44 -2.89
CA SER A 118 1.74 9.88 -3.77
C SER A 118 3.06 9.12 -3.55
N ASN A 119 3.16 8.32 -2.47
CA ASN A 119 4.35 7.54 -2.18
C ASN A 119 4.52 6.39 -3.19
N ARG A 120 5.77 6.12 -3.60
CA ARG A 120 6.11 5.09 -4.58
C ARG A 120 5.82 3.67 -4.12
N TYR A 121 5.72 3.44 -2.81
CA TYR A 121 5.40 2.14 -2.21
C TYR A 121 3.90 1.89 -2.04
N VAL A 122 3.02 2.85 -2.30
CA VAL A 122 1.57 2.68 -2.15
C VAL A 122 0.90 2.56 -3.51
N PHE A 123 0.18 1.47 -3.72
CA PHE A 123 -0.60 1.21 -4.92
C PHE A 123 -2.06 0.99 -4.54
N MET A 124 -2.93 1.54 -5.38
CA MET A 124 -4.37 1.36 -5.27
C MET A 124 -4.83 0.69 -6.55
N GLU A 125 -5.47 -0.46 -6.41
CA GLU A 125 -6.06 -1.17 -7.54
C GLU A 125 -7.18 -0.31 -8.15
N THR A 126 -7.20 -0.24 -9.46
CA THR A 126 -8.24 0.45 -10.23
C THR A 126 -9.49 -0.41 -10.37
N SER A 127 -10.62 0.22 -10.73
CA SER A 127 -11.85 -0.53 -11.01
C SER A 127 -11.66 -1.55 -12.14
N SER A 128 -10.89 -1.21 -13.18
CA SER A 128 -10.64 -2.11 -14.31
C SER A 128 -9.82 -3.32 -13.87
N GLU A 129 -8.69 -3.13 -13.18
CA GLU A 129 -7.87 -4.23 -12.67
C GLU A 129 -8.66 -5.14 -11.72
N SER A 130 -9.55 -4.56 -10.91
CA SER A 130 -10.41 -5.32 -10.02
C SER A 130 -11.43 -6.19 -10.75
N GLN A 131 -11.82 -5.85 -11.99
CA GLN A 131 -12.72 -6.66 -12.80
C GLN A 131 -11.99 -7.63 -13.73
N ASP A 132 -10.69 -7.43 -13.95
CA ASP A 132 -9.89 -8.30 -14.83
C ASP A 132 -9.92 -9.75 -14.37
N LYS A 133 -9.95 -10.65 -15.36
CA LYS A 133 -9.93 -12.09 -15.12
C LYS A 133 -8.52 -12.52 -14.74
N VAL A 134 -8.42 -13.37 -13.72
CA VAL A 134 -7.15 -13.95 -13.28
C VAL A 134 -7.24 -15.46 -13.46
N ARG A 135 -6.28 -16.03 -14.20
CA ARG A 135 -6.26 -17.49 -14.44
C ARG A 135 -6.17 -18.22 -13.11
N GLY A 136 -7.03 -19.22 -12.90
CA GLY A 136 -7.05 -20.01 -11.65
C GLY A 136 -7.85 -19.38 -10.51
N PHE A 137 -8.47 -18.21 -10.71
CA PHE A 137 -9.32 -17.57 -9.72
C PHE A 137 -10.68 -17.20 -10.33
N VAL A 138 -11.76 -17.61 -9.69
CA VAL A 138 -13.13 -17.26 -10.10
C VAL A 138 -13.79 -16.55 -8.92
N ALA A 139 -14.01 -15.25 -9.06
CA ALA A 139 -14.75 -14.49 -8.06
C ALA A 139 -16.26 -14.65 -8.27
N ALA A 140 -17.00 -14.86 -7.19
CA ALA A 140 -18.45 -14.86 -7.23
C ALA A 140 -18.97 -13.45 -7.64
N PRO A 141 -20.08 -13.38 -8.40
CA PRO A 141 -20.66 -12.09 -8.78
C PRO A 141 -21.01 -11.25 -7.55
N ASN A 142 -20.51 -10.01 -7.51
CA ASN A 142 -20.72 -9.04 -6.43
C ASN A 142 -20.20 -9.46 -5.05
N ASP A 143 -19.28 -10.43 -4.97
CA ASP A 143 -18.61 -10.77 -3.72
C ASP A 143 -17.33 -9.92 -3.57
N ASN A 144 -17.36 -8.95 -2.65
CA ASN A 144 -16.21 -8.09 -2.40
C ASN A 144 -15.03 -8.86 -1.79
N ASP A 145 -15.29 -9.89 -0.98
CA ASP A 145 -14.24 -10.71 -0.36
C ASP A 145 -13.46 -11.44 -1.45
N ASP A 146 -14.17 -12.03 -2.41
CA ASP A 146 -13.54 -12.70 -3.54
C ASP A 146 -12.77 -11.72 -4.43
N LEU A 147 -13.26 -10.50 -4.62
CA LEU A 147 -12.54 -9.47 -5.38
C LEU A 147 -11.27 -9.00 -4.66
N ILE A 148 -11.33 -8.82 -3.33
CA ILE A 148 -10.18 -8.49 -2.49
C ILE A 148 -9.15 -9.63 -2.54
N LEU A 149 -9.59 -10.87 -2.41
CA LEU A 149 -8.70 -12.02 -2.48
C LEU A 149 -8.13 -12.23 -3.89
N LYS A 150 -8.90 -11.96 -4.95
CA LYS A 150 -8.41 -11.97 -6.33
C LYS A 150 -7.26 -10.99 -6.52
N CYS A 151 -7.32 -9.81 -5.88
CA CYS A 151 -6.23 -8.84 -5.91
C CYS A 151 -4.94 -9.44 -5.33
N ALA A 152 -5.01 -10.07 -4.15
CA ALA A 152 -3.86 -10.72 -3.52
C ALA A 152 -3.32 -11.89 -4.37
N TYR A 153 -4.22 -12.76 -4.84
CA TYR A 153 -3.87 -13.89 -5.70
C TYR A 153 -3.21 -13.45 -7.01
N ARG A 154 -3.72 -12.37 -7.65
CA ARG A 154 -3.15 -11.81 -8.88
C ARG A 154 -1.70 -11.37 -8.70
N ILE A 155 -1.39 -10.72 -7.57
CA ILE A 155 -0.03 -10.28 -7.27
C ILE A 155 0.89 -11.48 -7.07
N GLN A 156 0.43 -12.49 -6.32
CA GLN A 156 1.19 -13.72 -6.09
C GLN A 156 1.44 -14.51 -7.38
N ALA A 157 0.39 -14.74 -8.18
CA ALA A 157 0.49 -15.49 -9.44
C ALA A 157 1.19 -14.72 -10.57
N GLY A 158 1.34 -13.40 -10.43
CA GLY A 158 2.06 -12.56 -11.40
C GLY A 158 3.57 -12.56 -11.23
N LEU A 159 4.09 -13.10 -10.12
CA LEU A 159 5.52 -13.22 -9.88
C LEU A 159 6.05 -14.57 -10.39
N PRO A 160 7.27 -14.59 -10.97
CA PRO A 160 8.00 -15.84 -11.23
C PRO A 160 8.23 -16.64 -9.95
N ASP A 161 8.20 -17.97 -10.03
CA ASP A 161 8.38 -18.86 -8.86
C ASP A 161 9.73 -18.68 -8.15
N ASP A 162 10.76 -18.22 -8.87
CA ASP A 162 12.11 -17.94 -8.36
C ASP A 162 12.28 -16.51 -7.81
N CYS A 163 11.23 -15.68 -7.86
CA CYS A 163 11.29 -14.33 -7.34
C CYS A 163 11.28 -14.35 -5.80
N ALA A 164 12.31 -13.75 -5.19
CA ALA A 164 12.45 -13.66 -3.73
C ALA A 164 11.25 -12.98 -3.03
N LEU A 165 10.47 -12.17 -3.76
CA LEU A 165 9.27 -11.52 -3.24
C LEU A 165 8.08 -12.46 -3.09
N VAL A 166 8.02 -13.61 -3.77
CA VAL A 166 6.89 -14.57 -3.70
C VAL A 166 6.61 -14.97 -2.24
N ASN A 167 7.66 -15.26 -1.48
CA ASN A 167 7.57 -15.63 -0.07
C ASN A 167 7.37 -14.43 0.88
N ARG A 168 7.24 -13.22 0.33
CA ARG A 168 7.11 -11.95 1.05
C ARG A 168 5.85 -11.18 0.63
N ILE A 169 4.85 -11.88 0.10
CA ILE A 169 3.51 -11.35 -0.13
C ILE A 169 2.62 -11.75 1.03
N PHE A 170 2.04 -10.77 1.70
CA PHE A 170 1.20 -10.96 2.87
C PHE A 170 -0.17 -10.32 2.68
N PHE A 171 -1.21 -11.05 3.00
CA PHE A 171 -2.57 -10.53 3.06
C PHE A 171 -2.96 -10.24 4.51
N VAL A 172 -3.37 -9.01 4.81
CA VAL A 172 -3.73 -8.60 6.17
C VAL A 172 -5.24 -8.47 6.28
N THR A 173 -5.82 -9.28 7.16
CA THR A 173 -7.25 -9.30 7.46
C THR A 173 -7.49 -9.78 8.89
N ASN A 174 -8.50 -9.20 9.53
CA ASN A 174 -9.05 -9.69 10.80
C ASN A 174 -10.35 -10.47 10.58
N ASP A 175 -10.81 -10.63 9.33
CA ASP A 175 -11.96 -11.44 8.99
C ASP A 175 -11.55 -12.93 8.94
N TYR A 176 -12.22 -13.71 9.78
CA TYR A 176 -11.95 -15.15 9.91
C TYR A 176 -12.31 -15.94 8.65
N ASN A 177 -13.41 -15.61 7.97
CA ASN A 177 -13.81 -16.33 6.76
C ASN A 177 -12.90 -15.96 5.60
N LEU A 178 -12.52 -14.69 5.48
CA LEU A 178 -11.64 -14.22 4.42
C LEU A 178 -10.21 -14.75 4.57
N SER A 179 -9.70 -14.87 5.80
CA SER A 179 -8.40 -15.54 6.07
C SER A 179 -8.42 -17.04 5.73
N LEU A 180 -9.53 -17.74 5.99
CA LEU A 180 -9.70 -19.13 5.55
C LEU A 180 -9.73 -19.24 4.02
N LYS A 181 -10.48 -18.37 3.33
CA LYS A 181 -10.48 -18.29 1.86
C LYS A 181 -9.06 -18.04 1.34
N ALA A 182 -8.33 -17.08 1.91
CA ALA A 182 -6.96 -16.78 1.52
C ALA A 182 -6.03 -17.99 1.64
N THR A 183 -6.12 -18.70 2.75
CA THR A 183 -5.35 -19.93 3.00
C THR A 183 -5.68 -21.02 1.97
N ALA A 184 -6.96 -21.19 1.60
CA ALA A 184 -7.37 -22.16 0.57
C ALA A 184 -6.78 -21.84 -0.82
N HIS A 185 -6.50 -20.57 -1.09
CA HIS A 185 -5.82 -20.12 -2.31
C HIS A 185 -4.28 -20.06 -2.19
N GLY A 186 -3.71 -20.55 -1.08
CA GLY A 186 -2.26 -20.52 -0.86
C GLY A 186 -1.70 -19.11 -0.64
N VAL A 187 -2.53 -18.16 -0.19
CA VAL A 187 -2.14 -16.79 0.13
C VAL A 187 -1.80 -16.70 1.62
N THR A 188 -0.54 -16.38 1.92
CA THR A 188 -0.07 -16.14 3.29
C THR A 188 -0.81 -14.94 3.88
N ASN A 189 -1.41 -15.11 5.06
CA ASN A 189 -2.22 -14.07 5.68
C ASN A 189 -1.96 -13.92 7.18
N PHE A 190 -2.19 -12.70 7.68
CA PHE A 190 -2.00 -12.31 9.07
C PHE A 190 -3.13 -11.42 9.56
N THR A 191 -3.40 -11.45 10.86
CA THR A 191 -4.18 -10.40 11.51
C THR A 191 -3.38 -9.11 11.59
N THR A 192 -4.05 -7.98 11.77
CA THR A 192 -3.39 -6.68 11.99
C THR A 192 -2.40 -6.72 13.14
N GLN A 193 -2.75 -7.39 14.25
CA GLN A 193 -1.87 -7.51 15.42
C GLN A 193 -0.60 -8.31 15.12
N VAL A 194 -0.73 -9.44 14.42
CA VAL A 194 0.42 -10.27 14.05
C VAL A 194 1.33 -9.51 13.08
N TYR A 195 0.74 -8.87 12.06
CA TYR A 195 1.50 -8.09 11.09
C TYR A 195 2.22 -6.90 11.73
N LEU A 196 1.57 -6.19 12.65
CA LEU A 196 2.21 -5.12 13.42
C LEU A 196 3.43 -5.62 14.19
N GLY A 197 3.32 -6.77 14.86
CA GLY A 197 4.44 -7.40 15.56
C GLY A 197 5.59 -7.75 14.63
N LEU A 198 5.31 -8.25 13.42
CA LEU A 198 6.33 -8.51 12.40
C LEU A 198 7.04 -7.24 11.95
N LEU A 199 6.30 -6.14 11.74
CA LEU A 199 6.89 -4.83 11.38
C LEU A 199 7.77 -4.26 12.48
N GLN A 200 7.38 -4.43 13.75
CA GLN A 200 8.16 -3.94 14.89
C GLN A 200 9.44 -4.74 15.11
N ASN A 201 9.39 -6.06 14.90
CA ASN A 201 10.54 -6.95 15.07
C ASN A 201 11.51 -6.89 13.87
N SER A 202 11.02 -6.57 12.67
CA SER A 202 11.85 -6.43 11.47
C SER A 202 12.69 -5.14 11.44
N GLY A 203 12.43 -4.17 12.34
CA GLY A 203 13.30 -3.02 12.55
C GLY A 203 14.73 -3.36 13.01
N HIS A 204 15.01 -4.63 13.35
CA HIS A 204 16.35 -5.16 13.65
C HIS A 204 17.01 -5.95 12.49
N LEU A 205 16.31 -6.17 11.37
CA LEU A 205 16.78 -7.03 10.27
C LEU A 205 17.46 -6.29 9.10
N CYS A 206 17.47 -4.95 9.10
CA CYS A 206 18.17 -4.16 8.08
C CYS A 206 19.68 -3.96 8.37
N THR A 207 20.23 -4.53 9.44
CA THR A 207 21.68 -4.58 9.68
C THR A 207 22.14 -6.03 9.68
N VAL A 208 22.20 -6.62 8.49
CA VAL A 208 23.11 -7.73 8.24
C VAL A 208 23.94 -7.27 7.04
N GLU A 209 24.95 -6.45 7.31
CA GLU A 209 26.14 -6.53 6.47
C GLU A 209 26.70 -7.93 6.72
N GLU A 210 26.70 -8.77 5.69
CA GLU A 210 27.49 -10.00 5.69
C GLU A 210 28.96 -9.57 5.83
N GLU A 211 29.47 -9.48 7.05
CA GLU A 211 30.90 -9.55 7.27
C GLU A 211 31.33 -10.98 6.94
N GLU A 212 31.77 -11.19 5.70
CA GLU A 212 32.57 -12.36 5.35
C GLU A 212 33.77 -12.42 6.32
N PRO A 213 34.04 -13.56 6.96
CA PRO A 213 35.20 -13.68 7.82
C PRO A 213 36.46 -13.56 6.97
N MET A 214 37.22 -12.48 7.17
CA MET A 214 38.57 -12.31 6.61
C MET A 214 39.42 -13.54 6.94
N GLU A 215 39.85 -14.27 5.91
CA GLU A 215 40.90 -15.28 6.05
C GLU A 215 42.18 -14.60 6.53
N VAL A 216 42.63 -14.97 7.73
CA VAL A 216 43.88 -14.49 8.31
C VAL A 216 45.03 -15.23 7.63
N ASP A 217 45.80 -14.50 6.83
CA ASP A 217 47.02 -14.98 6.17
C ASP A 217 48.05 -15.41 7.24
N PRO A 218 48.59 -16.64 7.21
CA PRO A 218 49.54 -17.09 8.23
C PRO A 218 50.88 -16.34 8.10
N THR A 219 51.28 -15.74 9.20
CA THR A 219 52.52 -14.97 9.37
C THR A 219 53.76 -15.84 9.08
N PRO A 220 54.79 -15.33 8.39
CA PRO A 220 55.96 -16.13 8.03
C PRO A 220 56.85 -16.47 9.24
N GLU A 221 57.27 -17.73 9.31
CA GLU A 221 58.20 -18.25 10.32
C GLU A 221 59.53 -17.48 10.34
N VAL A 222 59.88 -16.96 11.51
CA VAL A 222 61.19 -16.37 11.79
C VAL A 222 62.23 -17.48 11.85
N MET A 223 63.05 -17.59 10.80
CA MET A 223 64.26 -18.42 10.81
C MET A 223 65.21 -17.94 11.91
N GLN A 224 65.45 -18.80 12.90
CA GLN A 224 66.40 -18.58 13.98
C GLN A 224 67.83 -18.46 13.44
N ALA A 225 68.52 -17.40 13.87
CA ALA A 225 69.93 -17.18 13.65
C ALA A 225 70.77 -18.25 14.38
N LYS A 226 71.57 -19.00 13.61
CA LYS A 226 72.68 -19.81 14.12
C LYS A 226 73.92 -18.94 14.32
N HIS A 227 74.42 -18.86 15.54
CA HIS A 227 75.84 -18.76 15.94
C HIS A 227 75.87 -18.77 17.48
N SER A 228 76.81 -19.35 18.22
CA SER A 228 77.89 -20.33 18.05
C SER A 228 78.39 -20.55 19.47
N ARG A 229 78.68 -21.79 19.89
CA ARG A 229 79.81 -22.15 20.76
C ARG A 229 80.18 -23.60 20.51
#